data_AF-A0A2V4DBL0-F1
#
_entry.id   AF-A0A2V4DBL0-F1
#
_cell.length_a   1.000
_cell.length_b   1.000
_cell.length_c   1.000
_cell.angle_alpha   90.00
_cell.angle_beta   90.00
_cell.angle_gamma   90.00
#
_symmetry.space_group_name_H-M   'P 1'
#
loop_
_entity.id
_entity.type
_entity.pdbx_description
1 polymer ?
#
loop_
_entity_poly.entity_id
_entity_poly.type
_entity_poly.pdbx_seq_one_letter_code
_entity_poly.pdbx_strand_id
1 'polypeptide(L)'
;MNMKTVRIREKIKKYLYERPRNTAEILEYINSNMRHGTTSQQLGNVLSKDKDIVKVGYIKRSGILSGGYEICEWATRDWVSRNCPTWEEGQPLLLDSEGNVQSFTSLS
;
A
#
# COMPACT_ATOMS: atom_id res chain seq x y z
N MET A 1 -19.26 9.36 -8.87
CA MET A 1 -18.07 8.47 -8.74
C MET A 1 -18.15 7.36 -9.79
N ASN A 2 -17.03 6.97 -10.40
CA ASN A 2 -17.00 5.88 -11.37
C ASN A 2 -17.18 4.53 -10.66
N MET A 3 -18.18 3.74 -11.06
CA MET A 3 -18.54 2.45 -10.45
C MET A 3 -17.37 1.43 -10.48
N LYS A 4 -16.51 1.48 -11.51
CA LYS A 4 -15.32 0.63 -11.60
C LYS A 4 -14.32 0.97 -10.48
N THR A 5 -14.13 2.26 -10.20
CA THR A 5 -13.23 2.73 -9.15
C THR A 5 -13.70 2.32 -7.75
N VAL A 6 -15.02 2.35 -7.50
CA VAL A 6 -15.60 1.92 -6.21
C VAL A 6 -15.29 0.45 -5.94
N ARG A 7 -15.57 -0.43 -6.92
CA ARG A 7 -15.31 -1.88 -6.80
C ARG A 7 -13.83 -2.21 -6.59
N ILE A 8 -12.93 -1.49 -7.27
CA ILE A 8 -11.49 -1.64 -7.08
C ILE A 8 -11.11 -1.29 -5.64
N ARG A 9 -11.57 -0.14 -5.12
CA ARG A 9 -11.26 0.30 -3.75
C ARG A 9 -11.71 -0.71 -2.70
N GLU A 10 -12.93 -1.24 -2.83
CA GLU A 10 -13.44 -2.26 -1.90
C GLU A 10 -12.60 -3.53 -1.91
N LYS A 11 -12.20 -4.01 -3.09
CA LYS A 11 -11.30 -5.18 -3.22
C LYS A 11 -9.93 -4.91 -2.61
N ILE A 12 -9.36 -3.72 -2.84
CA ILE A 12 -8.08 -3.33 -2.25
C ILE A 12 -8.18 -3.30 -0.72
N LYS A 13 -9.20 -2.64 -0.15
CA LYS A 13 -9.38 -2.55 1.31
C LYS A 13 -9.50 -3.93 1.96
N LYS A 14 -10.21 -4.86 1.32
CA LYS A 14 -10.29 -6.26 1.77
C LYS A 14 -8.93 -6.95 1.72
N TYR A 15 -8.15 -6.74 0.65
CA TYR A 15 -6.82 -7.34 0.51
C TYR A 15 -5.80 -6.78 1.52
N LEU A 16 -5.93 -5.49 1.84
CA LEU A 16 -5.10 -4.78 2.83
C LEU A 16 -5.59 -4.95 4.28
N TYR A 17 -6.60 -5.78 4.53
CA TYR A 17 -7.19 -5.93 5.87
C TYR A 17 -6.23 -6.59 6.86
N GLU A 18 -5.43 -7.56 6.39
CA GLU A 18 -4.54 -8.37 7.23
C GLU A 18 -3.17 -7.71 7.44
N ARG A 19 -2.58 -7.13 6.40
CA ARG A 19 -1.27 -6.48 6.44
C ARG A 19 -1.06 -5.49 5.29
N PRO A 20 -0.04 -4.60 5.38
CA PRO A 20 0.38 -3.76 4.29
C PRO A 20 0.85 -4.58 3.09
N ARG A 21 0.71 -3.98 1.91
CA ARG A 21 1.15 -4.57 0.63
C ARG A 21 1.79 -3.51 -0.24
N ASN A 22 2.76 -3.92 -1.04
CA ASN A 22 3.35 -3.02 -2.02
C ASN A 22 2.45 -2.88 -3.26
N THR A 23 2.70 -1.83 -4.06
CA THR A 23 1.94 -1.54 -5.28
C THR A 23 1.89 -2.73 -6.26
N ALA A 24 2.95 -3.53 -6.35
CA ALA A 24 3.01 -4.67 -7.28
C ALA A 24 2.12 -5.84 -6.81
N GLU A 25 2.16 -6.19 -5.53
CA GLU A 25 1.27 -7.20 -4.93
C GLU A 25 -0.21 -6.82 -5.12
N ILE A 26 -0.55 -5.55 -4.92
CA ILE A 26 -1.93 -5.06 -5.10
C ILE A 26 -2.34 -5.12 -6.58
N LEU A 27 -1.43 -4.75 -7.50
CA LEU A 27 -1.69 -4.80 -8.93
C LEU A 27 -1.94 -6.23 -9.41
N GLU A 28 -1.11 -7.16 -8.99
CA GLU A 28 -1.27 -8.58 -9.28
C GLU A 28 -2.59 -9.11 -8.73
N TYR A 29 -2.90 -8.83 -7.45
CA TYR A 29 -4.16 -9.23 -6.84
C TYR A 29 -5.37 -8.71 -7.62
N ILE A 30 -5.38 -7.42 -8.00
CA ILE A 30 -6.49 -6.82 -8.72
C ILE A 30 -6.64 -7.41 -10.12
N ASN A 31 -5.54 -7.59 -10.84
CA ASN A 31 -5.56 -8.10 -12.21
C ASN A 31 -5.95 -9.59 -12.27
N SER A 32 -5.61 -10.37 -11.25
CA SER A 32 -6.02 -11.78 -11.12
C SER A 32 -7.47 -11.96 -10.66
N ASN A 33 -8.08 -10.94 -10.05
CA ASN A 33 -9.42 -11.02 -9.44
C ASN A 33 -10.49 -10.14 -10.11
N MET A 34 -10.22 -9.63 -11.32
CA MET A 34 -11.14 -8.81 -12.11
C MET A 34 -11.10 -9.18 -13.59
N ARG A 35 -12.27 -9.12 -14.27
CA ARG A 35 -12.38 -9.37 -15.72
C ARG A 35 -11.53 -8.39 -16.55
N HIS A 36 -11.47 -7.14 -16.11
CA HIS A 36 -10.64 -6.11 -16.73
C HIS A 36 -9.78 -5.49 -15.65
N GLY A 37 -8.48 -5.73 -15.74
CA GLY A 37 -7.49 -5.18 -14.82
C GLY A 37 -7.35 -3.65 -14.88
N THR A 38 -6.25 -3.20 -14.29
CA THR A 38 -5.80 -1.81 -14.25
C THR A 38 -4.31 -1.74 -14.55
N THR A 39 -3.81 -0.56 -14.89
CA THR A 39 -2.36 -0.30 -14.96
C THR A 39 -1.81 0.09 -13.60
N SER A 40 -0.50 -0.05 -13.40
CA SER A 40 0.20 0.42 -12.18
C SER A 40 -0.04 1.91 -11.92
N GLN A 41 -0.01 2.73 -12.97
CA GLN A 41 -0.25 4.17 -12.86
C GLN A 41 -1.70 4.49 -12.46
N GLN A 42 -2.68 3.82 -13.07
CA GLN A 42 -4.09 3.96 -12.68
C GLN A 42 -4.32 3.48 -11.24
N LEU A 43 -3.69 2.37 -10.84
CA LEU A 43 -3.75 1.86 -9.48
C LEU A 43 -3.19 2.85 -8.47
N GLY A 44 -2.00 3.41 -8.74
CA GLY A 44 -1.39 4.45 -7.89
C GLY A 44 -2.33 5.65 -7.71
N ASN A 45 -2.98 6.10 -8.77
CA ASN A 45 -3.98 7.17 -8.69
C ASN A 45 -5.22 6.79 -7.86
N VAL A 46 -5.64 5.53 -7.87
CA VAL A 46 -6.76 5.05 -7.05
C VAL A 46 -6.38 5.02 -5.57
N LEU A 47 -5.20 4.49 -5.26
CA LEU A 47 -4.65 4.38 -3.91
C LEU A 47 -4.46 5.77 -3.28
N SER A 48 -3.75 6.68 -3.95
CA SER A 48 -3.48 8.04 -3.44
C SER A 48 -4.73 8.91 -3.24
N LYS A 49 -5.87 8.56 -3.86
CA LYS A 49 -7.12 9.34 -3.77
C LYS A 49 -8.13 8.76 -2.77
N ASP A 50 -7.88 7.60 -2.19
CA ASP A 50 -8.77 6.99 -1.19
C ASP A 50 -8.30 7.37 0.21
N LYS A 51 -9.12 8.09 0.98
CA LYS A 51 -8.74 8.61 2.31
C LYS A 51 -8.55 7.51 3.37
N ASP A 52 -9.12 6.32 3.11
CA ASP A 52 -9.01 5.18 4.01
C ASP A 52 -7.79 4.30 3.71
N ILE A 53 -7.03 4.63 2.66
CA ILE A 53 -5.80 3.94 2.27
C ILE A 53 -4.66 4.94 2.39
N VAL A 54 -3.61 4.55 3.12
CA VAL A 54 -2.46 5.41 3.39
C VAL A 54 -1.19 4.77 2.85
N LYS A 55 -0.30 5.60 2.30
CA LYS A 55 1.07 5.19 1.94
C LYS A 55 1.87 5.11 3.23
N VAL A 56 2.25 3.90 3.61
CA VAL A 56 2.98 3.65 4.87
C VAL A 56 4.47 3.43 4.66
N GLY A 57 4.94 3.35 3.41
CA GLY A 57 6.35 3.15 3.13
C GLY A 57 6.69 3.38 1.67
N TYR A 58 7.98 3.54 1.40
CA TYR A 58 8.50 3.49 0.05
C TYR A 58 9.97 3.10 -0.01
N ILE A 59 10.35 2.48 -1.12
CA ILE A 59 11.74 2.24 -1.50
C ILE A 59 11.97 3.00 -2.80
N LYS A 60 12.88 3.97 -2.77
CA LYS A 60 13.35 4.65 -3.96
C LYS A 60 14.53 3.89 -4.54
N ARG A 61 14.37 3.33 -5.74
CA ARG A 61 15.46 2.70 -6.49
C ARG A 61 15.87 3.64 -7.62
N SER A 62 17.17 3.87 -7.73
CA SER A 62 17.74 4.63 -8.83
C SER A 62 19.05 3.98 -9.24
N GLY A 63 19.23 3.78 -10.54
CA GLY A 63 20.44 3.15 -11.09
C GLY A 63 20.68 3.59 -12.53
N ILE A 64 21.94 3.56 -12.94
CA ILE A 64 22.37 3.98 -14.29
C ILE A 64 21.69 3.18 -15.41
N LEU A 65 21.32 1.92 -15.13
CA LEU A 65 20.65 1.02 -16.08
C LEU A 65 19.12 1.00 -15.93
N SER A 66 18.62 1.01 -14.70
CA SER A 66 17.19 0.82 -14.40
C SER A 66 16.36 2.10 -14.43
N GLY A 67 17.01 3.26 -14.50
CA GLY A 67 16.36 4.54 -14.19
C GLY A 67 15.93 4.62 -12.72
N GLY A 68 15.12 5.65 -12.41
CA GLY A 68 14.56 5.90 -11.09
C GLY A 68 13.10 5.47 -10.97
N TYR A 69 12.76 4.70 -9.94
CA TYR A 69 11.39 4.34 -9.61
C TYR A 69 11.17 4.19 -8.10
N GLU A 70 9.92 4.26 -7.67
CA GLU A 70 9.51 4.01 -6.29
C GLU A 70 8.67 2.75 -6.20
N ILE A 71 8.95 1.92 -5.21
CA ILE A 71 8.05 0.86 -4.74
C ILE A 71 7.36 1.42 -3.50
N CYS A 72 6.06 1.65 -3.57
CA CYS A 72 5.27 2.18 -2.46
C CYS A 72 4.58 1.04 -1.71
N GLU A 73 4.49 1.20 -0.39
CA GLU A 73 3.76 0.31 0.51
C GLU A 73 2.47 0.98 0.98
N TRP A 74 1.39 0.22 1.05
CA TRP A 74 0.05 0.72 1.36
C TRP A 74 -0.62 -0.10 2.44
N ALA A 75 -1.38 0.57 3.31
CA ALA A 75 -2.22 -0.06 4.32
C ALA A 75 -3.57 0.65 4.42
N THR A 76 -4.57 -0.01 5.01
CA THR A 76 -5.78 0.70 5.41
C THR A 76 -5.51 1.52 6.68
N ARG A 77 -6.16 2.67 6.81
CA ARG A 77 -6.08 3.50 8.03
C ARG A 77 -6.55 2.73 9.27
N ASP A 78 -7.56 1.88 9.10
CA ASP A 78 -8.03 0.95 10.13
C ASP A 78 -6.91 0.00 10.59
N TRP A 79 -6.23 -0.68 9.66
CA TRP A 79 -5.11 -1.55 9.99
C TRP A 79 -4.00 -0.78 10.72
N VAL A 80 -3.64 0.41 10.25
CA VAL A 80 -2.61 1.22 10.90
C VAL A 80 -3.03 1.61 12.32
N SER A 81 -4.27 2.02 12.53
CA SER A 81 -4.76 2.38 13.88
C SER A 81 -4.74 1.21 14.87
N ARG A 82 -4.99 -0.02 14.39
CA ARG A 82 -4.99 -1.24 15.22
C ARG A 82 -3.59 -1.73 15.55
N ASN A 83 -2.62 -1.55 14.65
CA ASN A 83 -1.28 -2.14 14.77
C ASN A 83 -0.18 -1.12 15.12
N CYS A 84 -0.40 0.16 14.84
CA CYS A 84 0.55 1.25 15.05
C CYS A 84 -0.19 2.50 15.58
N PRO A 85 -0.74 2.46 16.80
CA PRO A 85 -1.58 3.55 17.32
C PRO A 85 -0.84 4.89 17.45
N THR A 86 0.50 4.87 17.51
CA THR A 86 1.37 6.05 17.57
C THR A 86 1.88 6.51 16.21
N TRP A 87 1.44 5.89 15.11
CA TRP A 87 1.88 6.27 13.77
C TRP A 87 1.20 7.56 13.33
N GLU A 88 2.00 8.47 12.77
CA GLU A 88 1.54 9.72 12.18
C GLU A 88 1.68 9.68 10.66
N GLU A 89 0.70 10.23 9.96
CA GLU A 89 0.65 10.21 8.50
C GLU A 89 1.85 10.96 7.89
N GLY A 90 2.56 10.29 6.98
CA GLY A 90 3.78 10.78 6.35
C GLY A 90 5.06 10.15 6.92
N GLN A 91 5.00 9.47 8.07
CA GLN A 91 6.12 8.69 8.58
C GLN A 91 6.17 7.30 7.91
N PRO A 92 7.35 6.78 7.53
CA PRO A 92 7.46 5.39 7.08
C PRO A 92 7.28 4.41 8.24
N LEU A 93 6.50 3.37 8.04
CA LEU A 93 6.50 2.18 8.87
C LEU A 93 7.72 1.32 8.50
N LEU A 94 8.43 0.85 9.53
CA LEU A 94 9.41 -0.20 9.34
C LEU A 94 8.67 -1.53 9.26
N LEU A 95 8.75 -2.16 8.10
CA LEU A 95 8.16 -3.46 7.85
C LEU A 95 9.27 -4.47 7.60
N ASP A 96 9.09 -5.68 8.12
CA ASP A 96 9.94 -6.82 7.77
C ASP A 96 9.63 -7.31 6.34
N SER A 97 10.35 -8.34 5.89
CA SER A 97 10.15 -8.95 4.57
C SER A 97 8.77 -9.60 4.38
N GLU A 98 8.06 -9.87 5.47
CA GLU A 98 6.72 -10.47 5.46
C GLU A 98 5.61 -9.40 5.54
N GLY A 99 5.97 -8.14 5.76
CA GLY A 99 5.05 -7.01 5.88
C GLY A 99 4.54 -6.77 7.31
N ASN A 100 5.19 -7.34 8.34
CA ASN A 100 4.84 -7.08 9.73
C ASN A 100 5.58 -5.83 10.25
N VAL A 101 4.96 -5.11 11.18
CA VAL A 101 5.54 -3.91 11.80
C VAL A 101 6.70 -4.30 12.70
N GLN A 102 7.87 -3.70 12.47
CA GLN A 102 8.95 -3.72 13.46
C GLN A 102 8.74 -2.57 14.44
N SER A 103 8.26 -2.89 15.63
CA SER A 103 8.24 -1.95 16.76
C SER A 103 9.67 -1.73 17.25
N PHE A 104 10.16 -0.49 17.24
CA PHE A 104 11.25 -0.10 18.13
C PHE A 104 10.69 -0.17 19.56
N THR A 105 10.82 -1.31 20.23
CA THR A 105 10.96 -1.27 21.69
C THR A 105 12.27 -0.53 21.93
N SER A 106 12.18 0.75 22.29
CA SER A 106 13.30 1.52 22.79
C SER A 106 14.08 0.64 23.76
N LEU A 107 15.36 0.43 23.48
CA LEU A 107 16.29 -0.16 24.44
C LEU A 107 16.16 0.65 25.74
N SER A 108 15.56 0.03 26.74
CA SER A 108 15.53 0.51 28.13
C SER A 108 16.91 0.33 28.75
#